data_AF-A0A3L7E143-F1
#
_entry.id   AF-A0A3L7E143-F1
#
_cell.length_a   1.000
_cell.length_b   1.000
_cell.length_c   1.000
_cell.angle_alpha   90.00
_cell.angle_beta   90.00
_cell.angle_gamma   90.00
#
_symmetry.space_group_name_H-M   'P 1'
#
loop_
_entity.id
_entity.type
_entity.pdbx_description
1 polymer ?
#
loop_
_entity_poly.entity_id
_entity_poly.type
_entity_poly.pdbx_seq_one_letter_code
_entity_poly.pdbx_strand_id
1 'polypeptide(L)'
;MSRIETQSMPREKFLTIAVNLLHRAFMEARRDDAKILYRELIEGRRAPLTRVQMEDKSTVRFDLSMDYSQYEGSLNFGAFRASLTALLGNLADAIKSGREITTFGAQGDPDNIIFGVTGVNVDRGIPSVLVLSTHSDPREAAIQLRLMYLDYQQFLATQQDAAPDQA
;
A
#
# COMPACT_ATOMS: atom_id res chain seq x y z
N MET A 1 27.83 -12.05 16.68
CA MET A 1 27.04 -11.12 17.50
C MET A 1 25.69 -10.92 16.82
N SER A 2 24.64 -11.25 17.56
CA SER A 2 23.23 -10.85 17.42
C SER A 2 22.61 -10.84 16.02
N ARG A 3 22.08 -11.99 15.62
CA ARG A 3 21.02 -12.11 14.61
C ARG A 3 19.80 -11.41 15.22
N ILE A 4 19.44 -10.23 14.72
CA ILE A 4 18.13 -9.65 15.02
C ILE A 4 17.14 -10.62 14.38
N GLU A 5 16.55 -11.47 15.21
CA GLU A 5 15.38 -12.24 14.83
C GLU A 5 14.29 -11.20 14.61
N THR A 6 14.11 -10.79 13.36
CA THR A 6 12.87 -10.19 12.88
C THR A 6 11.78 -11.20 13.22
N GLN A 7 11.18 -11.05 14.40
CA GLN A 7 10.09 -11.89 14.86
C GLN A 7 8.99 -11.72 13.81
N SER A 8 8.86 -12.73 12.95
CA SER A 8 8.03 -12.70 11.76
C SER A 8 6.58 -12.56 12.19
N MET A 9 6.09 -11.33 12.26
CA MET A 9 4.67 -11.06 12.45
C MET A 9 3.94 -11.76 11.31
N PRO A 10 2.90 -12.57 11.60
CA PRO A 10 2.10 -13.18 10.54
C PRO A 10 1.62 -12.10 9.56
N ARG A 11 1.82 -12.35 8.27
CA ARG A 11 1.52 -11.41 7.18
C ARG A 11 0.11 -10.81 7.27
N GLU A 12 -0.87 -11.60 7.68
CA GLU A 12 -2.25 -11.15 7.87
C GLU A 12 -2.40 -10.15 9.02
N LYS A 13 -1.74 -10.39 10.17
CA LYS A 13 -1.70 -9.45 11.29
C LYS A 13 -1.04 -8.14 10.84
N PHE A 14 0.08 -8.25 10.13
CA PHE A 14 0.77 -7.09 9.56
C PHE A 14 -0.15 -6.27 8.66
N LEU A 15 -0.81 -6.93 7.69
CA LEU A 15 -1.68 -6.26 6.73
C LEU A 15 -2.89 -5.63 7.41
N THR A 16 -3.43 -6.28 8.44
CA THR A 16 -4.50 -5.73 9.28
C THR A 16 -4.04 -4.44 9.97
N ILE A 17 -2.83 -4.42 10.53
CA ILE A 17 -2.25 -3.20 11.11
C ILE A 17 -2.10 -2.13 10.03
N ALA A 18 -1.48 -2.44 8.89
CA ALA A 18 -1.28 -1.48 7.80
C ALA A 18 -2.60 -0.87 7.31
N VAL A 19 -3.63 -1.67 7.07
CA VAL A 19 -4.98 -1.21 6.66
C VAL A 19 -5.57 -0.28 7.71
N ASN A 20 -5.51 -0.64 8.99
CA ASN A 20 -6.04 0.19 10.07
C ASN A 20 -5.28 1.51 10.22
N LEU A 21 -3.96 1.50 10.06
CA LEU A 21 -3.14 2.71 10.13
C LEU A 21 -3.49 3.68 8.99
N LEU A 22 -3.59 3.16 7.76
CA LEU A 22 -3.95 3.96 6.58
C LEU A 22 -5.40 4.48 6.68
N HIS A 23 -6.32 3.65 7.16
CA HIS A 23 -7.72 4.05 7.40
C HIS A 23 -7.79 5.19 8.41
N ARG A 24 -7.11 5.07 9.55
CA ARG A 24 -7.02 6.14 10.56
C ARG A 24 -6.43 7.42 9.98
N ALA A 25 -5.32 7.32 9.27
CA ALA A 25 -4.58 8.48 8.76
C ALA A 25 -5.34 9.28 7.69
N PHE A 26 -6.16 8.64 6.86
CA PHE A 26 -6.80 9.31 5.70
C PHE A 26 -8.33 9.31 5.71
N MET A 27 -8.98 8.43 6.46
CA MET A 27 -10.44 8.30 6.49
C MET A 27 -11.05 8.83 7.78
N GLU A 28 -10.43 8.55 8.92
CA GLU A 28 -10.92 8.99 10.25
C GLU A 28 -10.32 10.32 10.71
N ALA A 29 -9.06 10.60 10.34
CA ALA A 29 -8.39 11.85 10.68
C ALA A 29 -9.15 13.08 10.14
N ARG A 30 -8.93 14.23 10.77
CA ARG A 30 -9.47 15.50 10.26
C ARG A 30 -8.96 15.72 8.84
N ARG A 31 -9.83 16.28 7.99
CA ARG A 31 -9.54 16.52 6.57
C ARG A 31 -8.25 17.32 6.35
N ASP A 32 -7.96 18.28 7.22
CA ASP A 32 -6.76 19.11 7.10
C ASP A 32 -5.48 18.32 7.42
N ASP A 33 -5.51 17.48 8.47
CA ASP A 33 -4.39 16.62 8.86
C ASP A 33 -4.07 15.60 7.76
N ALA A 34 -5.11 14.95 7.24
CA ALA A 34 -4.96 14.00 6.12
C ALA A 34 -4.41 14.68 4.85
N LYS A 35 -4.79 15.94 4.60
CA LYS A 35 -4.25 16.74 3.48
C LYS A 35 -2.79 17.14 3.69
N ILE A 36 -2.38 17.42 4.93
CA ILE A 36 -0.97 17.73 5.24
C ILE A 36 -0.13 16.49 4.96
N LEU A 37 -0.54 15.34 5.50
CA LEU A 37 0.15 14.07 5.24
C LEU A 37 0.20 13.75 3.75
N TYR A 38 -0.91 13.90 3.03
CA TYR A 38 -0.95 13.73 1.58
C TYR A 38 0.07 14.62 0.84
N ARG A 39 0.21 15.89 1.25
CA ARG A 39 1.19 16.81 0.64
C ARG A 39 2.62 16.31 0.82
N GLU A 40 2.97 15.82 2.01
CA GLU A 40 4.30 15.23 2.24
C GLU A 40 4.56 14.06 1.29
N LEU A 41 3.55 13.22 1.04
CA LEU A 41 3.68 12.07 0.14
C LEU A 41 3.88 12.46 -1.33
N ILE A 42 3.13 13.43 -1.86
CA ILE A 42 3.29 13.87 -3.25
C ILE A 42 4.59 14.64 -3.49
N GLU A 43 5.17 15.22 -2.43
CA GLU A 43 6.51 15.82 -2.44
C GLU A 43 7.63 14.75 -2.40
N GLY A 44 7.27 13.46 -2.38
CA GLY A 44 8.22 12.35 -2.34
C GLY A 44 8.84 12.12 -0.97
N ARG A 45 8.30 12.73 0.10
CA ARG A 45 8.82 12.54 1.45
C ARG A 45 8.34 11.20 2.03
N ARG A 46 9.17 10.63 2.90
CA ARG A 46 8.78 9.57 3.81
C ARG A 46 8.14 10.21 5.05
N ALA A 47 6.84 10.08 5.19
CA ALA A 47 6.06 10.69 6.26
C ALA A 47 5.84 9.69 7.42
N PRO A 48 6.11 10.06 8.68
CA PRO A 48 5.86 9.18 9.81
C PRO A 48 4.34 9.04 10.03
N LEU A 49 3.84 7.80 10.10
CA LEU A 49 2.43 7.54 10.43
C LEU A 49 2.23 7.46 11.95
N THR A 50 2.91 6.51 12.59
CA THR A 50 2.76 6.28 14.04
C THR A 50 3.85 5.36 14.57
N ARG A 51 3.84 5.14 15.88
CA ARG A 51 4.58 4.06 16.54
C ARG A 51 3.58 3.08 17.14
N VAL A 52 3.75 1.80 16.84
CA VAL A 52 2.92 0.72 17.37
C VAL A 52 3.72 -0.02 18.44
N GLN A 53 3.15 -0.14 19.64
CA GLN A 53 3.68 -1.02 20.67
C GLN A 53 3.21 -2.44 20.40
N MET A 54 4.17 -3.36 20.30
CA MET A 54 3.95 -4.78 20.05
C MET A 54 3.61 -5.52 21.34
N GLU A 55 3.12 -6.76 21.22
CA GLU A 55 2.77 -7.63 22.35
C GLU A 55 3.97 -7.89 23.29
N ASP A 56 5.18 -7.92 22.74
CA ASP A 56 6.45 -8.07 23.47
C ASP A 56 6.97 -6.76 24.10
N LYS A 57 6.16 -5.68 24.06
CA LYS A 57 6.48 -4.31 24.47
C LYS A 57 7.52 -3.58 23.62
N SER A 58 8.03 -4.20 22.56
CA SER A 58 8.84 -3.49 21.56
C SER A 58 8.00 -2.41 20.88
N THR A 59 8.65 -1.36 20.37
CA THR A 59 7.98 -0.28 19.65
C THR A 59 8.49 -0.25 18.22
N VAL A 60 7.60 -0.38 17.25
CA VAL A 60 7.92 -0.31 15.83
C VAL A 60 7.37 0.98 15.25
N ARG A 61 8.21 1.72 14.53
CA ARG A 61 7.79 2.93 13.80
C ARG A 61 7.21 2.50 12.45
N PHE A 62 6.08 3.09 12.06
CA PHE A 62 5.51 2.94 10.73
C PHE A 62 5.66 4.26 9.99
N ASP A 63 6.28 4.20 8.82
CA ASP A 63 6.44 5.32 7.91
C ASP A 63 5.65 5.05 6.62
N LEU A 64 5.25 6.11 5.93
CA LEU A 64 4.51 6.04 4.67
C LEU A 64 5.24 6.84 3.60
N SER A 65 5.33 6.25 2.41
CA SER A 65 5.73 6.96 1.19
C SER A 65 4.76 6.66 0.06
N MET A 66 4.85 7.42 -1.02
CA MET A 66 4.05 7.19 -2.20
C MET A 66 4.90 7.26 -3.47
N ASP A 67 4.63 6.36 -4.40
CA ASP A 67 5.06 6.44 -5.78
C ASP A 67 3.83 6.63 -6.66
N TYR A 68 3.71 7.81 -7.25
CA TYR A 68 2.61 8.14 -8.15
C TYR A 68 3.10 8.41 -9.57
N SER A 69 4.32 7.95 -9.91
CA SER A 69 4.93 8.16 -11.22
C SER A 69 4.09 7.62 -12.39
N GLN A 70 3.30 6.58 -12.13
CA GLN A 70 2.38 5.97 -13.12
C GLN A 70 0.95 6.51 -13.03
N TYR A 71 0.69 7.53 -12.20
CA TYR A 71 -0.63 8.16 -12.17
C TYR A 71 -0.77 9.13 -13.34
N GLU A 72 -1.78 8.93 -14.17
CA GLU A 72 -2.05 9.81 -15.30
C GLU A 72 -2.71 11.13 -14.84
N GLY A 73 -2.00 12.24 -15.10
CA GLY A 73 -2.47 13.59 -14.79
C GLY A 73 -2.13 14.06 -13.38
N SER A 74 -2.86 15.08 -12.90
CA SER A 74 -2.64 15.64 -11.57
C SER A 74 -3.40 14.86 -10.51
N LEU A 75 -2.66 14.11 -9.68
CA LEU A 75 -3.21 13.49 -8.48
C LEU A 75 -3.58 14.60 -7.49
N ASN A 76 -4.88 14.72 -7.20
CA ASN A 76 -5.38 15.58 -6.14
C ASN A 76 -5.81 14.74 -4.94
N PHE A 77 -5.98 15.38 -3.78
CA PHE A 77 -6.34 14.69 -2.53
C PHE A 77 -7.65 13.87 -2.64
N GLY A 78 -8.63 14.34 -3.43
CA GLY A 78 -9.89 13.63 -3.62
C GLY A 78 -9.71 12.33 -4.42
N ALA A 79 -9.00 12.41 -5.55
CA ALA A 79 -8.67 11.27 -6.37
C ALA A 79 -7.82 10.24 -5.60
N PHE A 80 -6.80 10.71 -4.89
CA PHE A 80 -5.98 9.88 -4.00
C PHE A 80 -6.83 9.17 -2.95
N ARG A 81 -7.70 9.91 -2.23
CA ARG A 81 -8.54 9.33 -1.18
C ARG A 81 -9.51 8.30 -1.75
N ALA A 82 -10.05 8.52 -2.94
CA ALA A 82 -10.91 7.54 -3.61
C ALA A 82 -10.16 6.25 -3.95
N SER A 83 -8.97 6.34 -4.56
CA SER A 83 -8.12 5.17 -4.86
C SER A 83 -7.70 4.41 -3.60
N LEU A 84 -7.32 5.14 -2.54
CA LEU A 84 -6.99 4.53 -1.24
C LEU A 84 -8.21 3.87 -0.59
N THR A 85 -9.40 4.47 -0.69
CA THR A 85 -10.64 3.87 -0.16
C THR A 85 -10.94 2.54 -0.85
N ALA A 86 -10.82 2.49 -2.18
CA ALA A 86 -10.99 1.26 -2.95
C ALA A 86 -9.98 0.17 -2.52
N LEU A 87 -8.70 0.55 -2.39
CA LEU A 87 -7.66 -0.37 -1.95
C LEU A 87 -7.93 -0.93 -0.54
N LEU A 88 -8.26 -0.05 0.43
CA LEU A 88 -8.51 -0.46 1.82
C LEU A 88 -9.75 -1.35 1.93
N GLY A 89 -10.79 -1.08 1.15
CA GLY A 89 -11.97 -1.95 1.06
C GLY A 89 -11.61 -3.35 0.58
N ASN A 90 -10.91 -3.43 -0.56
CA ASN A 90 -10.51 -4.72 -1.14
C ASN A 90 -9.56 -5.50 -0.23
N LEU A 91 -8.62 -4.82 0.46
CA LEU A 91 -7.74 -5.44 1.45
C LEU A 91 -8.52 -5.96 2.66
N ALA A 92 -9.45 -5.16 3.19
CA ALA A 92 -10.28 -5.57 4.31
C ALA A 92 -11.15 -6.79 3.97
N ASP A 93 -11.70 -6.85 2.76
CA ASP A 93 -12.50 -7.99 2.31
C ASP A 93 -11.64 -9.25 2.09
N ALA A 94 -10.43 -9.10 1.54
CA ALA A 94 -9.48 -10.22 1.41
C ALA A 94 -9.09 -10.80 2.78
N ILE A 95 -8.81 -9.94 3.77
CA ILE A 95 -8.49 -10.35 5.14
C ILE A 95 -9.69 -11.05 5.79
N LYS A 96 -10.89 -10.46 5.71
CA LYS A 96 -12.12 -11.01 6.32
C LYS A 96 -12.53 -12.35 5.73
N SER A 97 -12.33 -12.53 4.43
CA SER A 97 -12.67 -13.78 3.74
C SER A 97 -11.64 -14.90 3.94
N GLY A 98 -10.52 -14.63 4.60
CA GLY A 98 -9.43 -15.59 4.75
C GLY A 98 -8.81 -16.00 3.42
N ARG A 99 -8.98 -15.17 2.37
CA ARG A 99 -8.42 -15.45 1.04
C ARG A 99 -6.91 -15.31 1.13
N GLU A 100 -6.20 -16.24 0.50
CA GLU A 100 -4.76 -16.10 0.35
C GLU A 100 -4.43 -14.87 -0.50
N ILE A 101 -3.68 -13.94 0.09
CA ILE A 101 -3.23 -12.73 -0.58
C ILE A 101 -1.92 -13.03 -1.28
N THR A 102 -1.95 -13.02 -2.61
CA THR A 102 -0.76 -13.13 -3.45
C THR A 102 0.20 -11.98 -3.14
N THR A 103 1.48 -12.30 -3.00
CA THR A 103 2.54 -11.30 -2.80
C THR A 103 3.58 -11.43 -3.89
N PHE A 104 4.02 -10.30 -4.41
CA PHE A 104 5.07 -10.21 -5.41
C PHE A 104 6.32 -9.61 -4.76
N GLY A 105 7.46 -10.29 -4.89
CA GLY A 105 8.76 -9.72 -4.53
C GLY A 105 9.33 -8.93 -5.71
N ALA A 106 10.01 -7.82 -5.44
CA ALA A 106 10.79 -7.14 -6.47
C ALA A 106 12.04 -7.99 -6.81
N GLN A 107 12.29 -8.22 -8.10
CA GLN A 107 13.46 -9.00 -8.52
C GLN A 107 14.74 -8.25 -8.12
N GLY A 108 15.51 -8.80 -7.17
CA GLY A 108 16.73 -8.18 -6.63
C GLY A 108 16.53 -7.34 -5.35
N ASP A 109 15.30 -7.21 -4.84
CA ASP A 109 14.99 -6.54 -3.57
C ASP A 109 14.00 -7.41 -2.75
N PRO A 110 14.51 -8.42 -2.03
CA PRO A 110 13.67 -9.36 -1.26
C PRO A 110 12.98 -8.68 -0.06
N ASP A 111 13.44 -7.49 0.33
CA ASP A 111 12.88 -6.72 1.43
C ASP A 111 11.68 -5.87 1.00
N ASN A 112 11.38 -5.80 -0.31
CA ASN A 112 10.20 -5.16 -0.87
C ASN A 112 9.14 -6.18 -1.29
N ILE A 113 8.00 -6.16 -0.59
CA ILE A 113 6.86 -7.04 -0.82
C ILE A 113 5.68 -6.21 -1.32
N ILE A 114 5.15 -6.52 -2.49
CA ILE A 114 3.92 -5.94 -3.04
C ILE A 114 2.75 -6.88 -2.77
N PHE A 115 1.66 -6.36 -2.21
CA PHE A 115 0.42 -7.13 -2.04
C PHE A 115 -0.41 -7.06 -3.33
N GLY A 116 -0.80 -8.22 -3.87
CA GLY A 116 -1.56 -8.35 -5.12
C GLY A 116 -3.01 -7.91 -5.04
N VAL A 117 -3.40 -7.18 -3.99
CA VAL A 117 -4.72 -6.56 -3.88
C VAL A 117 -4.62 -5.13 -4.37
N THR A 118 -5.44 -4.80 -5.36
CA THR A 118 -5.45 -3.49 -6.02
C THR A 118 -6.65 -2.67 -5.58
N GLY A 119 -6.48 -1.35 -5.49
CA GLY A 119 -7.56 -0.38 -5.49
C GLY A 119 -7.67 0.24 -6.87
N VAL A 120 -8.77 -0.05 -7.58
CA VAL A 120 -9.03 0.52 -8.91
C VAL A 120 -9.98 1.70 -8.75
N ASN A 121 -9.63 2.83 -9.36
CA ASN A 121 -10.46 4.01 -9.39
C ASN A 121 -10.41 4.67 -10.77
N VAL A 122 -11.52 5.25 -11.20
CA VAL A 122 -11.62 5.99 -12.46
C VAL A 122 -11.79 7.46 -12.14
N ASP A 123 -10.75 8.26 -12.37
CA ASP A 123 -10.81 9.73 -12.28
C ASP A 123 -10.94 10.32 -13.67
N ARG A 124 -12.00 11.10 -13.93
CA ARG A 124 -12.23 11.76 -15.23
C ARG A 124 -12.12 10.84 -16.46
N GLY A 125 -12.57 9.59 -16.31
CA GLY A 125 -12.53 8.58 -17.38
C GLY A 125 -11.18 7.88 -17.55
N ILE A 126 -10.18 8.21 -16.72
CA ILE A 126 -8.88 7.57 -16.73
C ILE A 126 -8.80 6.59 -15.55
N PRO A 127 -8.67 5.28 -15.80
CA PRO A 127 -8.48 4.29 -14.76
C PRO A 127 -7.09 4.40 -14.13
N SER A 128 -7.03 4.22 -12.82
CA SER A 128 -5.80 4.21 -12.02
C SER A 128 -5.82 3.00 -11.10
N VAL A 129 -4.65 2.39 -10.92
CA VAL A 129 -4.47 1.19 -10.09
C VAL A 129 -3.53 1.54 -8.96
N LEU A 130 -3.99 1.41 -7.72
CA LEU A 130 -3.17 1.62 -6.53
C LEU A 130 -2.90 0.27 -5.84
N VAL A 131 -1.65 0.03 -5.45
CA VAL A 131 -1.25 -1.12 -4.64
C VAL A 131 -0.52 -0.69 -3.38
N LEU A 132 -0.50 -1.59 -2.40
CA LEU A 132 0.31 -1.46 -1.19
C LEU A 132 1.56 -2.33 -1.34
N SER A 133 2.72 -1.76 -1.05
CA SER A 133 3.94 -2.49 -0.82
C SER A 133 4.54 -2.17 0.54
N THR A 134 5.43 -3.03 1.01
CA THR A 134 6.17 -2.86 2.25
C THR A 134 7.63 -3.02 2.00
N HIS A 135 8.41 -2.12 2.57
CA HIS A 135 9.85 -2.26 2.65
C HIS A 135 10.27 -2.31 4.12
N SER A 136 10.99 -3.36 4.49
CA SER A 136 11.60 -3.51 5.81
C SER A 136 13.11 -3.37 5.68
N ASP A 137 13.69 -2.29 6.22
CA ASP A 137 15.14 -2.18 6.33
C ASP A 137 15.58 -2.92 7.60
N PRO A 138 16.42 -3.97 7.53
CA PRO A 138 16.90 -4.71 8.70
C PRO A 138 17.69 -3.84 9.70
N ARG A 139 18.14 -2.65 9.30
CA ARG A 139 18.93 -1.71 10.10
C ARG A 139 18.09 -0.65 10.79
N GLU A 140 16.84 -0.45 10.36
CA GLU A 140 15.92 0.49 10.99
C GLU A 140 14.83 -0.27 11.76
N ALA A 141 14.53 0.15 12.99
CA ALA A 141 13.35 -0.33 13.73
C ALA A 141 12.06 0.31 13.18
N ALA A 142 11.93 0.35 11.86
CA ALA A 142 10.86 1.00 11.13
C ALA A 142 10.39 0.14 9.96
N ILE A 143 9.09 0.11 9.76
CA ILE A 143 8.44 -0.50 8.61
C ILE A 143 7.98 0.63 7.71
N GLN A 144 8.40 0.61 6.45
CA GLN A 144 7.90 1.52 5.44
C GLN A 144 6.73 0.89 4.70
N LEU A 145 5.57 1.51 4.78
CA LEU A 145 4.46 1.30 3.87
C LEU A 145 4.68 2.17 2.63
N ARG A 146 4.45 1.62 1.44
CA ARG A 146 4.52 2.37 0.19
C ARG A 146 3.25 2.17 -0.61
N LEU A 147 2.60 3.27 -0.91
CA LEU A 147 1.48 3.30 -1.86
C LEU A 147 2.05 3.50 -3.26
N MET A 148 1.73 2.62 -4.20
CA MET A 148 2.27 2.69 -5.57
C MET A 148 1.13 2.71 -6.58
N TYR A 149 1.13 3.71 -7.46
CA TYR A 149 0.31 3.65 -8.67
C TYR A 149 1.02 2.79 -9.71
N LEU A 150 0.27 1.90 -10.35
CA LEU A 150 0.73 1.06 -11.44
C LEU A 150 0.12 1.53 -12.75
N ASP A 151 0.85 1.28 -13.84
CA ASP A 151 0.38 1.53 -15.20
C ASP A 151 -0.81 0.58 -15.51
N TYR A 152 -1.98 1.18 -15.72
CA TYR A 152 -3.21 0.44 -16.04
C TYR A 152 -3.13 -0.28 -17.39
N GLN A 153 -2.33 0.22 -18.35
CA GLN A 153 -2.17 -0.41 -19.67
C GLN A 153 -1.60 -1.83 -19.54
N GLN A 154 -0.74 -2.08 -18.55
CA GLN A 154 -0.20 -3.40 -18.27
C GLN A 154 -1.28 -4.40 -17.83
N PHE A 155 -2.34 -3.93 -17.16
CA PHE A 155 -3.47 -4.76 -16.75
C PHE A 155 -4.49 -4.99 -17.89
N LEU A 156 -4.60 -4.06 -18.84
CA LEU A 156 -5.39 -4.26 -20.06
C LEU A 156 -4.77 -5.32 -20.97
N ALA A 157 -3.45 -5.29 -21.14
CA ALA A 157 -2.73 -6.25 -21.97
C ALA A 157 -2.93 -7.71 -21.48
N THR A 158 -2.88 -7.94 -20.17
CA THR A 158 -3.10 -9.29 -19.60
C THR A 158 -4.54 -9.81 -19.79
N GLN A 159 -5.54 -8.92 -19.90
CA GLN A 159 -6.91 -9.33 -20.21
C GLN A 159 -7.15 -9.60 -21.70
N GLN A 160 -6.35 -9.01 -22.60
CA GLN A 160 -6.40 -9.31 -24.03
C GLN A 160 -5.70 -10.63 -24.37
N ASP A 161 -4.60 -10.99 -23.67
CA ASP A 161 -3.93 -12.28 -23.83
C ASP A 161 -4.69 -13.47 -23.20
N ALA A 162 -5.64 -13.22 -22.31
CA ALA A 162 -6.47 -14.23 -21.67
C ALA A 162 -7.80 -14.51 -22.39
N ALA A 163 -8.09 -13.82 -23.50
CA ALA A 163 -9.19 -14.17 -24.39
C ALA A 163 -8.69 -15.25 -25.36
N PRO A 164 -9.09 -16.53 -25.22
CA PRO A 164 -8.75 -17.50 -26.24
C PRO A 164 -9.50 -17.11 -27.51
N ASP A 165 -8.72 -17.03 -28.57
CA ASP A 165 -9.10 -17.09 -29.97
C ASP A 165 -10.28 -18.07 -30.13
N GLN A 166 -11.49 -17.54 -30.36
CA GLN A 166 -12.61 -18.31 -30.89
C GLN A 166 -12.90 -17.79 -32.30
N ALA A 167 -12.24 -18.41 -33.27
CA ALA A 167 -12.64 -18.43 -34.67
C ALA A 167 -12.28 -19.80 -35.27
#